data_AF-A0A645JMN8-F1
#
_entry.id   AF-A0A645JMN8-F1
#
_cell.length_a   1.000
_cell.length_b   1.000
_cell.length_c   1.000
_cell.angle_alpha   90.00
_cell.angle_beta   90.00
_cell.angle_gamma   90.00
#
_symmetry.space_group_name_H-M   'P 1'
#
loop_
_entity.id
_entity.type
_entity.pdbx_description
1 polymer ?
#
loop_
_entity_poly.entity_id
_entity_poly.type
_entity_poly.pdbx_seq_one_letter_code
_entity_poly.pdbx_strand_id
1 'polypeptide(L)' 'MDHPELTALFVETDDPSAPFGNKALGEPPAIPVAPAVRNAVLHATGVAINSIPLSPQKLVEEFTKAGLLS' A
#
# COMPACT_ATOMS: atom_id res chain seq x y z
N MET A 1 2.96 12.61 15.20
CA MET A 1 2.54 11.22 15.02
C MET A 1 2.93 10.82 13.61
N ASP A 2 3.53 9.64 13.41
CA ASP A 2 4.27 9.29 12.18
C ASP A 2 3.41 8.62 11.10
N HIS A 3 2.15 9.05 10.95
CA HIS A 3 1.28 8.59 9.86
C HIS A 3 0.93 9.77 8.93
N PRO A 4 0.70 9.51 7.63
CA PRO A 4 0.25 10.55 6.70
C PRO A 4 -1.21 10.92 6.96
N GLU A 5 -1.65 12.06 6.43
CA GLU A 5 -3.09 12.36 6.39
C GLU A 5 -3.82 11.27 5.59
N LEU A 6 -4.93 10.76 6.14
CA LEU A 6 -5.73 9.72 5.50
C LEU A 6 -7.08 10.30 5.06
N THR A 7 -7.45 10.05 3.81
CA THR A 7 -8.77 10.39 3.28
C THR A 7 -9.55 9.10 3.04
N ALA A 8 -10.75 9.00 3.60
CA ALA A 8 -11.68 7.89 3.36
C ALA A 8 -12.78 8.33 2.39
N LEU A 9 -13.01 7.54 1.36
CA LEU A 9 -14.10 7.72 0.40
C LEU A 9 -14.92 6.44 0.37
N PHE A 10 -16.23 6.58 0.28
CA PHE A 10 -17.16 5.46 0.25
C PHE A 10 -17.82 5.36 -1.13
N VAL A 11 -17.88 4.14 -1.65
CA VAL A 11 -18.70 3.80 -2.81
C VAL A 11 -19.81 2.89 -2.32
N GLU A 12 -21.02 3.43 -2.24
CA GLU A 12 -22.19 2.70 -1.79
C GLU A 12 -22.61 1.69 -2.86
N THR A 13 -22.64 0.41 -2.46
CA THR A 13 -23.03 -0.69 -3.33
C THR A 13 -23.72 -1.76 -2.49
N ASP A 14 -24.78 -2.34 -3.04
CA ASP A 14 -25.53 -3.42 -2.39
C ASP A 14 -24.75 -4.74 -2.45
N ASP A 15 -24.81 -5.51 -1.37
CA ASP A 15 -24.40 -6.91 -1.34
C ASP A 15 -25.62 -7.82 -1.24
N PRO A 16 -26.05 -8.46 -2.35
CA PRO A 16 -27.26 -9.29 -2.34
C PRO A 16 -27.13 -10.55 -1.48
N SER A 17 -25.91 -10.89 -1.02
CA SER A 17 -25.66 -12.02 -0.13
C SER A 17 -25.83 -11.66 1.36
N ALA A 18 -25.87 -10.36 1.69
CA ALA A 18 -25.99 -9.88 3.06
C ALA A 18 -27.45 -9.56 3.43
N PRO A 19 -27.88 -9.82 4.69
CA PRO A 19 -29.28 -9.66 5.11
C PRO A 19 -29.80 -8.23 5.04
N PHE A 20 -28.91 -7.24 5.03
CA PHE A 20 -29.25 -5.82 4.94
C PHE A 20 -28.48 -5.11 3.81
N GLY A 21 -27.99 -5.84 2.80
CA GLY A 21 -27.19 -5.26 1.71
C GLY A 21 -25.81 -4.74 2.14
N ASN A 22 -25.41 -4.97 3.39
CA ASN A 22 -24.21 -4.43 4.01
C ASN A 22 -22.95 -5.22 3.64
N LYS A 23 -21.80 -4.53 3.63
CA LYS A 23 -20.47 -5.14 3.40
C LYS A 23 -19.59 -5.04 4.64
N ALA A 24 -18.66 -5.97 4.80
CA ALA A 24 -17.64 -5.90 5.82
C ALA A 24 -16.68 -4.71 5.56
N LEU A 25 -16.29 -3.98 6.61
CA LEU A 25 -15.43 -2.80 6.50
C LEU A 25 -14.16 -2.86 7.38
N GLY A 26 -14.04 -3.83 8.28
CA GLY A 26 -12.91 -3.86 9.24
C GLY A 26 -11.55 -4.10 8.59
N GLU A 27 -11.44 -5.14 7.77
CA GLU A 27 -10.18 -5.56 7.12
C GLU A 27 -9.88 -4.86 5.78
N PRO A 28 -10.86 -4.56 4.90
CA PRO A 28 -10.59 -3.95 3.60
C PRO A 28 -9.74 -2.67 3.60
N PRO A 29 -9.83 -1.74 4.57
CA PRO A 29 -8.92 -0.59 4.60
C PRO A 29 -7.50 -0.94 5.09
N ALA A 30 -7.29 -2.06 5.78
CA ALA A 30 -5.99 -2.46 6.32
C ALA A 30 -5.17 -3.30 5.32
N ILE A 31 -5.82 -4.21 4.58
CA ILE A 31 -5.17 -5.13 3.63
C ILE A 31 -4.35 -4.42 2.53
N PRO A 32 -4.85 -3.37 1.84
CA PRO A 32 -4.20 -2.84 0.64
C PRO A 32 -3.07 -1.85 0.93
N VAL A 33 -2.87 -1.41 2.18
CA VAL A 33 -1.94 -0.31 2.50
C VAL A 33 -0.49 -0.69 2.18
N ALA A 34 -0.02 -1.85 2.67
CA ALA A 34 1.34 -2.31 2.44
C ALA A 34 1.67 -2.49 0.94
N PRO A 35 0.87 -3.20 0.13
CA PRO A 35 1.12 -3.30 -1.31
C PRO A 35 0.96 -1.96 -2.05
N ALA A 36 0.05 -1.07 -1.62
CA ALA A 36 -0.09 0.26 -2.23
C ALA A 36 1.17 1.10 -2.06
N VAL A 37 1.75 1.16 -0.86
CA VAL A 37 3.01 1.87 -0.60
C VAL A 37 4.16 1.27 -1.43
N ARG A 38 4.29 -0.06 -1.45
CA ARG A 38 5.31 -0.74 -2.25
C ARG A 38 5.16 -0.43 -3.74
N ASN A 39 3.93 -0.46 -4.26
CA ASN A 39 3.68 -0.17 -5.67
C ASN A 39 3.92 1.30 -6.01
N ALA A 40 3.69 2.23 -5.08
CA ALA A 40 4.07 3.63 -5.26
C ALA A 40 5.60 3.79 -5.41
N VAL A 41 6.39 3.09 -4.59
CA VAL A 41 7.87 3.08 -4.73
C VAL A 41 8.29 2.49 -6.06
N LEU A 42 7.70 1.35 -6.47
CA LEU A 42 7.97 0.75 -7.79
C LEU A 42 7.64 1.74 -8.92
N HIS A 43 6.48 2.39 -8.87
CA HIS A 43 6.06 3.35 -9.90
C HIS A 43 6.99 4.56 -9.98
N ALA A 44 7.46 5.07 -8.83
CA ALA A 44 8.34 6.24 -8.77
C ALA A 44 9.79 5.95 -9.20
N THR A 45 10.29 4.73 -8.97
CA THR A 45 11.72 4.41 -9.12
C THR A 45 12.03 3.37 -10.19
N GLY A 46 11.05 2.60 -10.64
CA GLY A 46 11.24 1.43 -11.50
C GLY A 46 11.86 0.22 -10.78
N VAL A 47 12.22 0.33 -9.49
CA VAL A 47 12.88 -0.75 -8.74
C VAL A 47 11.87 -1.65 -8.07
N ALA A 48 11.88 -2.94 -8.43
CA ALA A 48 10.98 -3.93 -7.87
C ALA A 48 11.54 -4.54 -6.57
N ILE A 49 10.99 -4.13 -5.43
CA ILE A 49 11.35 -4.67 -4.11
C ILE A 49 10.26 -5.64 -3.65
N ASN A 50 10.60 -6.93 -3.53
CA ASN A 50 9.69 -8.04 -3.18
C ASN A 50 9.86 -8.51 -1.72
N SER A 51 10.20 -7.60 -0.82
CA SER A 51 10.29 -7.91 0.62
C SER A 51 9.84 -6.73 1.47
N ILE A 52 9.22 -7.02 2.59
CA ILE A 52 8.81 -6.05 3.61
C ILE A 52 9.61 -6.27 4.91
N PRO A 53 9.81 -5.23 5.75
CA PRO A 53 9.45 -3.83 5.51
C PRO A 53 10.35 -3.16 4.45
N LEU A 54 9.88 -2.07 3.87
CA LEU A 54 10.66 -1.15 3.02
C LEU A 54 11.45 -0.17 3.92
N SER A 55 12.37 -0.71 4.72
CA SER A 55 13.21 0.11 5.61
C SER A 55 14.17 1.00 4.81
N PRO A 56 14.59 2.16 5.35
CA PRO A 56 15.57 3.03 4.69
C PRO A 56 16.85 2.30 4.27
N GLN A 57 17.38 1.41 5.12
CA GLN A 57 18.58 0.62 4.81
C GLN A 57 18.38 -0.25 3.57
N LYS A 58 17.23 -0.94 3.49
CA LYS A 58 16.89 -1.77 2.33
C LYS A 58 16.70 -0.92 1.08
N LEU A 59 16.04 0.23 1.20
CA LEU A 59 15.87 1.14 0.07
C LEU A 59 17.22 1.63 -0.47
N VAL A 60 18.16 2.01 0.41
CA VAL A 60 19.52 2.40 0.01
C VAL A 60 20.22 1.24 -0.72
N GLU A 61 20.22 0.03 -0.14
CA GLU A 61 20.84 -1.14 -0.78
C GLU A 61 20.27 -1.44 -2.17
N GLU A 62 18.93 -1.46 -2.30
CA GLU A 62 18.26 -1.77 -3.57
C GLU A 62 18.44 -0.66 -4.60
N PHE A 63 18.45 0.61 -4.18
CA PHE A 63 18.67 1.74 -5.08
C PHE A 63 20.13 1.85 -5.53
N THR A 64 21.11 1.52 -4.67
CA THR A 64 22.51 1.41 -5.08
C THR A 64 22.70 0.28 -6.10
N LYS A 65 22.12 -0.91 -5.86
CA LYS A 65 22.15 -2.03 -6.83
C LYS A 65 21.52 -1.66 -8.16
N ALA A 66 20.48 -0.83 -8.14
CA ALA A 66 19.79 -0.33 -9.33
C ALA A 66 20.50 0.87 -10.00
N GLY A 67 21.60 1.38 -9.43
CA GLY A 67 22.32 2.54 -9.97
C GLY A 67 21.60 3.89 -9.78
N LEU A 68 20.62 3.96 -8.88
CA LEU A 68 19.90 5.21 -8.54
C LEU A 68 20.61 6.05 -7.48
N LEU A 69 21.54 5.45 -6.72
CA LEU A 69 22.34 6.11 -5.69
C LEU A 69 23.83 5.79 -5.92
N SER A 70 24.67 6.81 -5.76
CA SER A 70 26.13 6.77 -5.86
C SER A 70 26.81 6.33 -4.57
#